data_AF-A0A0A2CT56-F1
#
_entry.id   AF-A0A0A2CT56-F1
#
_cell.length_a   1.000
_cell.length_b   1.000
_cell.length_c   1.000
_cell.angle_alpha   90.00
_cell.angle_beta   90.00
_cell.angle_gamma   90.00
#
_symmetry.space_group_name_H-M   'P 1'
#
loop_
_entity.id
_entity.type
_entity.pdbx_description
1 polymer ?
#
loop_
_entity_poly.entity_id
_entity_poly.type
_entity_poly.pdbx_seq_one_letter_code
_entity_poly.pdbx_strand_id
1 'polypeptide(L)' 'MGKALLVLLFAVTEVPCNAAEVLSIGDGDTLTVTEGSRREIQVRLTRIDAPETSQPPYGITNSTTNIEESSAGWF' A
#
# COMPACT_ATOMS: atom_id res chain seq x y z
N MET A 1 12.06 41.19 15.63
CA MET A 1 12.71 40.32 14.64
C MET A 1 12.65 38.82 14.98
N GLY A 2 12.46 38.40 16.23
CA GLY A 2 12.43 36.98 16.61
C GLY A 2 11.24 36.14 16.11
N LYS A 3 10.09 36.75 15.76
CA LYS A 3 8.92 36.01 15.27
C LYS A 3 9.14 35.40 13.88
N ALA A 4 9.90 36.07 13.02
CA ALA A 4 10.25 35.56 11.70
C ALA A 4 11.14 34.31 11.79
N LEU A 5 12.05 34.28 12.78
CA LEU A 5 12.89 33.11 13.06
C LEU A 5 12.06 31.90 13.51
N LEU A 6 11.04 32.12 14.36
CA LEU A 6 10.12 31.07 14.81
C LEU A 6 9.27 30.49 13.67
N VAL A 7 8.79 31.33 12.75
CA VAL A 7 8.05 30.89 11.56
C VAL A 7 8.96 30.09 10.62
N LEU A 8 10.22 30.50 10.47
CA LEU A 8 11.19 29.77 9.66
C LEU A 8 11.56 28.40 10.27
N LEU A 9 11.68 28.31 11.59
CA LEU A 9 12.03 27.05 12.28
C LEU A 9 10.93 25.98 12.18
N PHE A 10 9.66 26.41 12.10
CA PHE A 10 8.52 25.50 12.00
C PHE A 10 8.30 24.98 10.57
N ALA A 11 8.83 25.67 9.56
CA ALA A 11 8.65 25.32 8.16
C ALA A 11 9.50 24.13 7.67
N VAL A 12 10.40 23.59 8.52
CA VAL A 12 11.39 22.54 8.14
C VAL A 12 11.07 21.19 8.78
N THR A 13 9.80 20.87 9.04
CA THR A 13 9.41 19.52 9.45
C THR A 13 9.09 18.69 8.22
N GLU A 14 10.10 18.08 7.61
CA GLU A 14 9.85 17.00 6.66
C GLU A 14 9.34 15.77 7.41
N VAL A 15 8.31 15.11 6.86
CA VAL A 15 7.91 13.80 7.38
C VAL A 15 9.03 12.82 7.00
N PRO A 16 9.72 12.19 7.95
CA PRO A 16 10.78 11.25 7.62
C PRO A 16 10.19 10.12 6.77
N CYS A 17 10.73 9.94 5.56
CA CYS A 17 10.38 8.82 4.70
C CYS A 17 11.60 7.89 4.59
N ASN A 18 11.36 6.60 4.79
CA ASN A 18 12.38 5.58 4.63
C ASN A 18 12.17 4.89 3.28
N ALA A 19 13.24 4.78 2.50
CA ALA A 19 13.24 3.98 1.28
C ALA A 19 13.51 2.52 1.65
N ALA A 20 12.69 1.60 1.15
CA ALA A 20 12.82 0.17 1.36
C ALA A 20 12.56 -0.59 0.06
N GLU A 21 13.22 -1.74 -0.10
CA GLU A 21 12.99 -2.64 -1.22
C GLU A 21 11.94 -3.68 -0.84
N VAL A 22 10.97 -3.93 -1.72
CA VAL A 22 9.91 -4.92 -1.48
C VAL A 22 10.45 -6.32 -1.78
N LEU A 23 10.39 -7.20 -0.78
CA LEU A 23 10.79 -8.60 -0.89
C LEU A 23 9.60 -9.50 -1.26
N SER A 24 8.42 -9.23 -0.68
CA SER A 24 7.19 -9.97 -0.98
C SER A 24 5.94 -9.16 -0.68
N ILE A 25 4.84 -9.55 -1.32
CA ILE A 25 3.50 -9.02 -1.08
C ILE A 25 2.72 -10.10 -0.32
N GLY A 26 2.14 -9.74 0.82
CA GLY A 26 1.19 -10.58 1.56
C GLY A 26 -0.21 -10.40 0.97
N ASP A 27 -1.13 -9.86 1.76
CA ASP A 27 -2.45 -9.43 1.29
C ASP A 27 -2.41 -7.98 0.77
N GLY A 28 -3.57 -7.44 0.37
CA GLY A 28 -3.68 -6.12 -0.27
C GLY A 28 -3.22 -4.92 0.59
N ASP A 29 -2.90 -5.13 1.87
CA ASP A 29 -2.41 -4.10 2.79
C ASP A 29 -1.07 -4.45 3.46
N THR A 30 -0.46 -5.58 3.13
CA THR A 30 0.70 -6.11 3.86
C THR A 30 1.86 -6.40 2.90
N LEU A 31 3.03 -5.86 3.22
CA LEU A 31 4.26 -6.01 2.44
C LEU A 31 5.41 -6.46 3.34
N THR A 32 6.29 -7.31 2.82
CA THR A 32 7.60 -7.55 3.46
C THR A 32 8.65 -6.78 2.70
N VAL A 33 9.43 -5.99 3.42
CA VAL A 33 10.46 -5.10 2.85
C VAL A 33 11.81 -5.29 3.53
N THR A 34 12.86 -4.84 2.88
CA THR A 34 14.20 -4.67 3.48
C THR A 34 14.64 -3.22 3.37
N GLU A 35 15.36 -2.74 4.39
CA GLU A 35 15.86 -1.37 4.46
C GLU A 35 17.38 -1.40 4.72
N GLY A 36 18.17 -1.21 3.67
CA GLY A 36 19.63 -1.26 3.75
C GLY A 36 20.14 -2.63 4.19
N SER A 37 20.95 -2.67 5.26
CA SER A 37 21.46 -3.91 5.88
C SER A 37 20.56 -4.45 7.00
N ARG A 38 19.37 -3.88 7.19
CA ARG A 38 18.44 -4.32 8.23
C ARG A 38 17.78 -5.64 7.83
N ARG A 39 17.33 -6.36 8.85
CA ARG A 39 16.52 -7.58 8.72
C ARG A 39 15.19 -7.25 8.04
N GLU A 40 14.59 -8.25 7.39
CA GLU A 40 13.24 -8.19 6.81
C GLU A 40 12.21 -7.61 7.79
N ILE A 41 11.39 -6.68 7.30
CA ILE A 41 10.36 -5.97 8.05
C ILE A 41 9.01 -6.22 7.38
N GLN A 42 8.03 -6.69 8.15
CA GLN A 42 6.65 -6.75 7.69
C GLN A 42 5.96 -5.42 8.00
N VAL A 43 5.42 -4.77 6.98
CA VAL A 43 4.75 -3.47 7.04
C VAL A 43 3.30 -3.64 6.65
N ARG A 44 2.40 -3.07 7.47
CA ARG A 44 0.97 -3.00 7.17
C ARG A 44 0.55 -1.56 6.90
N LEU A 45 -0.23 -1.35 5.84
CA LEU A 45 -0.70 -0.03 5.45
C LEU A 45 -1.68 0.53 6.48
N THR A 46 -1.40 1.73 6.98
CA THR A 46 -2.29 2.38 7.94
C THR A 46 -3.58 2.81 7.24
N ARG A 47 -4.73 2.61 7.91
CA ARG A 47 -6.08 2.99 7.42
C ARG A 47 -6.55 2.25 6.16
N ILE A 48 -5.82 1.22 5.74
CA ILE A 48 -6.25 0.29 4.70
C ILE A 48 -6.40 -1.07 5.38
N ASP A 49 -7.53 -1.72 5.14
CA ASP A 49 -7.81 -3.08 5.60
C ASP A 49 -8.29 -3.85 4.37
N ALA A 50 -7.37 -4.62 3.78
CA ALA A 50 -7.68 -5.42 2.62
C ALA A 50 -8.32 -6.75 3.07
N PRO A 51 -9.30 -7.28 2.33
CA PRO A 51 -9.73 -8.66 2.55
C PRO A 51 -8.54 -9.59 2.34
N GLU A 52 -8.48 -10.66 3.12
CA GLU A 52 -7.44 -11.67 2.96
C GLU A 52 -7.61 -12.36 1.60
N THR A 53 -6.51 -12.76 0.99
CA THR A 53 -6.51 -13.45 -0.31
C THR A 53 -7.36 -14.74 -0.30
N SER A 54 -7.57 -15.32 0.88
CA SER A 54 -8.37 -16.52 1.10
C SER A 54 -9.89 -16.28 1.12
N GLN A 55 -10.34 -15.02 1.17
CA GLN A 55 -11.74 -14.65 1.42
C GLN A 55 -12.52 -14.40 0.12
N PRO A 56 -13.49 -15.25 -0.27
CA PRO A 56 -14.32 -15.01 -1.46
C PRO A 56 -15.20 -13.74 -1.29
N PRO A 57 -15.47 -12.97 -2.36
CA PRO A 57 -15.00 -13.12 -3.74
C PRO A 57 -13.60 -12.52 -3.99
N TYR A 58 -12.92 -12.04 -2.96
CA TYR A 58 -11.64 -11.35 -3.03
C TYR A 58 -10.47 -12.36 -3.07
N GLY A 59 -9.30 -11.91 -3.54
CA GLY A 59 -8.17 -12.77 -3.89
C GLY A 59 -8.08 -13.06 -5.39
N ILE A 60 -6.92 -13.58 -5.84
CA ILE A 60 -6.71 -13.93 -7.25
C ILE A 60 -7.62 -15.10 -7.60
N THR A 61 -8.81 -14.79 -8.09
CA THR A 61 -9.54 -15.67 -8.98
C THR A 61 -8.76 -15.63 -10.29
N ASN A 62 -8.03 -16.70 -10.59
CA ASN A 62 -7.52 -16.93 -11.93
C ASN A 62 -8.71 -17.24 -12.84
N SER A 63 -9.51 -16.21 -13.12
CA SER A 63 -10.58 -16.26 -14.10
C SER A 63 -9.88 -16.22 -15.45
N THR A 64 -9.55 -17.40 -15.99
CA THR A 64 -9.55 -17.59 -17.44
C THR A 64 -10.99 -17.31 -17.89
N THR A 65 -11.37 -16.04 -17.93
CA THR A 65 -12.63 -15.61 -18.49
C THR A 65 -12.46 -15.79 -19.99
N ASN A 66 -12.89 -16.95 -20.50
CA ASN A 66 -13.35 -17.00 -21.87
C ASN A 66 -14.30 -15.81 -22.02
N ILE A 67 -13.94 -14.86 -22.87
CA ILE A 67 -14.79 -13.71 -23.16
C ILE A 67 -15.97 -14.25 -23.96
N GLU A 68 -16.97 -14.76 -23.26
CA GLU A 68 -18.31 -14.88 -23.79
C GLU A 68 -18.96 -13.51 -23.65
N GLU A 69 -19.02 -12.83 -24.79
CA GLU A 69 -19.68 -11.54 -25.00
C GLU A 69 -21.13 -11.63 -24.49
N SER A 70 -21.42 -11.04 -23.32
CA SER A 70 -22.77 -11.01 -22.79
C SER A 70 -23.58 -9.92 -23.49
N SER A 71 -24.26 -10.32 -24.57
CA SER A 71 -25.38 -9.56 -25.12
C SER A 71 -26.61 -9.68 -24.21
N ALA A 72 -26.66 -8.89 -23.14
CA ALA A 72 -27.88 -8.61 -22.38
C ALA A 72 -27.70 -7.23 -21.73
N GLY A 73 -28.29 -6.17 -22.27
CA GLY A 73 -29.74 -5.99 -22.29
C GLY A 73 -30.10 -5.10 -21.11
N TRP A 74 -29.74 -3.82 -21.20
CA TRP A 74 -30.16 -2.79 -20.24
C TRP A 74 -31.67 -2.58 -20.39
N PHE A 75 -32.43 -3.00 -19.39
CA PHE A 75 -33.73 -2.42 -19.06
C PHE A 75 -33.60 -1.73 -17.71
#